data_AF-A0A9W6GZX2-F1
#
_entry.id   AF-A0A9W6GZX2-F1
#
_cell.length_a   1.000
_cell.length_b   1.000
_cell.length_c   1.000
_cell.angle_alpha   90.00
_cell.angle_beta   90.00
_cell.angle_gamma   90.00
#
_symmetry.space_group_name_H-M   'P 1'
#
loop_
_entity.id
_entity.type
_entity.pdbx_description
1 polymer ?
#
loop_
_entity_poly.entity_id
_entity_poly.type
_entity_poly.pdbx_seq_one_letter_code
_entity_poly.pdbx_strand_id
1 'polypeptide(L)'
;MIRAKARGRTSLESRTIEAHRAYVQALVEWERVFHLGTCSVCRPEGLTDEEHGIQCELAEAQKERRRMTFRERCDELGYMPSGAKTSLPLHTSCGAVPRRRKN
;
A
#
# COMPACT_ATOMS: atom_id res chain seq x y z
N MET A 1 -2.21 -38.06 -8.34
CA MET A 1 -1.94 -37.13 -7.22
C MET A 1 -1.21 -35.83 -7.61
N ILE A 2 -0.44 -35.78 -8.71
CA ILE A 2 0.35 -34.58 -9.11
C ILE A 2 -0.52 -33.35 -9.46
N ARG A 3 -1.67 -33.55 -10.11
CA ARG A 3 -2.59 -32.46 -10.53
C ARG A 3 -3.24 -31.68 -9.37
N ALA A 4 -3.56 -32.34 -8.26
CA ALA A 4 -4.16 -31.69 -7.08
C ALA A 4 -3.16 -30.79 -6.35
N LYS A 5 -1.90 -31.24 -6.26
CA LYS A 5 -0.79 -30.49 -5.65
C LYS A 5 -0.43 -29.23 -6.46
N ALA A 6 -0.47 -29.32 -7.79
CA ALA A 6 -0.30 -28.16 -8.68
C ALA A 6 -1.44 -27.14 -8.53
N ARG A 7 -2.70 -27.58 -8.49
CA ARG A 7 -3.87 -26.69 -8.30
C ARG A 7 -3.90 -26.02 -6.92
N GLY A 8 -3.49 -26.72 -5.87
CA GLY A 8 -3.35 -26.14 -4.53
C GLY A 8 -2.26 -25.07 -4.48
N ARG A 9 -1.12 -25.29 -5.15
CA ARG A 9 -0.03 -24.30 -5.26
C ARG A 9 -0.45 -23.06 -6.04
N THR A 10 -1.16 -23.20 -7.16
CA THR A 10 -1.64 -22.04 -7.94
C THR A 10 -2.69 -21.21 -7.19
N SER A 11 -3.51 -21.85 -6.36
CA SER A 11 -4.49 -21.16 -5.50
C SER A 11 -3.80 -20.40 -4.36
N LEU A 12 -2.83 -21.02 -3.70
CA LEU A 12 -2.05 -20.37 -2.64
C LEU A 12 -1.25 -19.18 -3.18
N GLU A 13 -0.54 -19.37 -4.29
CA GLU A 13 0.23 -18.30 -4.94
C GLU A 13 -0.65 -17.11 -5.34
N SER A 14 -1.85 -17.37 -5.89
CA SER A 14 -2.82 -16.32 -6.22
C SER A 14 -3.24 -15.52 -4.98
N ARG A 15 -3.55 -16.21 -3.87
CA ARG A 15 -3.91 -15.56 -2.60
C ARG A 15 -2.74 -14.77 -1.99
N THR A 16 -1.50 -15.25 -2.15
CA THR A 16 -0.30 -14.53 -1.72
C THR A 16 -0.10 -13.26 -2.55
N ILE A 17 -0.35 -13.31 -3.86
CA ILE A 17 -0.32 -12.13 -4.74
C ILE A 17 -1.42 -11.12 -4.35
N GLU A 18 -2.63 -11.57 -4.03
CA GLU A 18 -3.70 -10.70 -3.54
C GLU A 18 -3.34 -10.03 -2.21
N ALA A 19 -2.75 -10.79 -1.27
CA ALA A 19 -2.26 -10.24 0.00
C ALA A 19 -1.16 -9.19 -0.23
N HIS A 20 -0.25 -9.42 -1.18
CA HIS A 20 0.76 -8.45 -1.58
C HIS A 20 0.12 -7.15 -2.10
N ARG A 21 -0.85 -7.26 -3.03
CA ARG A 21 -1.58 -6.11 -3.56
C ARG A 21 -2.28 -5.32 -2.46
N ALA A 22 -2.92 -6.01 -1.52
CA ALA A 22 -3.60 -5.37 -0.39
C ALA A 22 -2.64 -4.64 0.56
N TYR A 23 -1.46 -5.21 0.82
CA TYR A 23 -0.41 -4.53 1.59
C TYR A 23 0.08 -3.27 0.88
N VAL A 24 0.36 -3.39 -0.41
CA VAL A 24 0.89 -2.30 -1.23
C VAL A 24 -0.15 -1.18 -1.41
N GLN A 25 -1.45 -1.50 -1.50
CA GLN A 25 -2.52 -0.50 -1.45
C GLN A 25 -2.58 0.23 -0.09
N ALA A 26 -2.49 -0.51 1.02
CA ALA A 26 -2.51 0.09 2.35
C ALA A 26 -1.27 0.99 2.60
N LEU A 27 -0.12 0.68 1.97
CA LEU A 27 1.05 1.54 1.97
C LEU A 27 0.75 2.89 1.30
N VAL A 28 0.14 2.87 0.11
CA VAL A 28 -0.24 4.11 -0.62
C VAL A 28 -1.24 4.94 0.18
N GLU A 29 -2.21 4.29 0.81
CA GLU A 29 -3.19 4.98 1.67
C GLU A 29 -2.51 5.65 2.87
N TRP A 30 -1.58 4.96 3.53
CA TRP A 30 -0.78 5.53 4.62
C TRP A 30 0.07 6.72 4.15
N GLU A 31 0.79 6.59 3.02
CA GLU A 31 1.56 7.69 2.44
C GLU A 31 0.68 8.90 2.10
N ARG A 32 -0.52 8.66 1.57
CA ARG A 32 -1.50 9.72 1.27
C ARG A 32 -1.93 10.45 2.54
N VAL A 33 -2.32 9.72 3.58
CA VAL A 33 -2.75 10.31 4.86
C VAL A 33 -1.63 11.12 5.48
N PHE A 34 -0.41 10.57 5.49
CA PHE A 34 0.78 11.27 5.97
C PHE A 34 1.04 12.57 5.17
N HIS A 35 0.92 12.52 3.84
CA HIS A 35 1.09 13.68 2.97
C HIS A 35 0.07 14.79 3.25
N LEU A 36 -1.20 14.44 3.52
CA LEU A 36 -2.26 15.42 3.75
C LEU A 36 -2.04 16.27 5.02
N GLY A 37 -1.38 15.77 6.06
CA GLY A 37 -1.07 16.62 7.23
C GLY A 37 0.24 17.39 7.11
N THR A 38 1.14 16.95 6.23
CA THR A 38 2.49 17.52 6.11
C THR A 38 2.64 18.51 4.94
N CYS A 39 1.82 18.40 3.90
CA CYS A 39 1.89 19.27 2.73
C CYS A 39 0.96 20.47 2.86
N SER A 40 1.51 21.67 3.01
CA SER A 40 0.72 22.91 3.09
C SER A 40 -0.19 23.19 1.88
N VAL A 41 0.12 22.60 0.72
CA VAL A 41 -0.69 22.75 -0.51
C VAL A 41 -1.83 21.75 -0.57
N CYS A 42 -1.60 20.51 -0.14
CA CYS A 42 -2.59 19.44 -0.19
C CYS A 42 -3.36 19.26 1.11
N ARG A 43 -2.96 19.96 2.19
CA ARG A 43 -3.61 19.88 3.49
C ARG A 43 -5.04 20.42 3.39
N PRO A 44 -6.06 19.60 3.73
CA PRO A 44 -7.43 20.07 3.77
C PRO A 44 -7.59 21.22 4.76
N GLU A 45 -8.35 22.23 4.36
CA GLU A 45 -8.76 23.29 5.29
C GLU A 45 -9.53 22.69 6.47
N GLY A 46 -9.18 23.12 7.69
CA GLY A 46 -9.82 22.63 8.91
C GLY A 46 -9.33 21.28 9.42
N LEU A 47 -8.41 20.58 8.74
CA LEU A 47 -7.81 19.36 9.28
C LEU A 47 -6.94 19.71 10.50
N THR A 48 -7.36 19.28 11.68
CA THR A 48 -6.61 19.46 12.92
C THR A 48 -5.43 18.49 13.00
N ASP A 49 -4.42 18.85 13.79
CA ASP A 49 -3.26 17.96 14.02
C ASP A 49 -3.68 16.68 14.77
N GLU A 50 -4.69 16.77 15.64
CA GLU A 50 -5.23 15.61 16.37
C GLU A 50 -5.94 14.63 15.42
N GLU A 51 -6.84 15.12 14.57
CA GLU A 51 -7.51 14.28 13.56
C GLU A 51 -6.50 13.67 12.58
N HIS A 52 -5.50 14.43 12.15
CA HIS A 52 -4.43 13.93 11.30
C HIS A 52 -3.62 12.82 11.98
N GLY A 53 -3.28 13.01 13.26
CA GLY A 53 -2.60 12.00 14.07
C GLY A 53 -3.39 10.68 14.14
N ILE A 54 -4.67 10.76 14.48
CA ILE A 54 -5.57 9.58 14.53
C ILE A 54 -5.63 8.88 13.16
N GLN A 55 -5.79 9.64 12.08
CA GLN A 55 -5.81 9.07 10.72
C GLN A 55 -4.49 8.37 10.37
N CYS A 56 -3.34 8.94 10.74
CA CYS A 56 -2.04 8.34 10.52
C CYS A 56 -1.89 7.01 11.28
N GLU A 57 -2.25 6.98 12.56
CA GLU A 57 -2.18 5.77 13.38
C GLU A 57 -3.06 4.65 12.81
N LEU A 58 -4.30 4.97 12.41
CA LEU A 58 -5.21 4.01 11.81
C LEU A 58 -4.68 3.46 10.48
N ALA A 59 -4.17 4.33 9.61
CA ALA A 59 -3.61 3.94 8.33
C ALA A 59 -2.33 3.10 8.49
N GLU A 60 -1.46 3.46 9.45
CA GLU A 60 -0.27 2.68 9.79
C GLU A 60 -0.63 1.30 10.35
N ALA A 61 -1.57 1.22 11.29
CA ALA A 61 -2.04 -0.06 11.82
C ALA A 61 -2.63 -0.94 10.72
N GLN A 62 -3.36 -0.35 9.76
CA GLN A 62 -3.92 -1.09 8.63
C GLN A 62 -2.86 -1.59 7.66
N LYS A 63 -1.86 -0.76 7.33
CA LYS A 63 -0.66 -1.15 6.57
C LYS A 63 0.05 -2.34 7.24
N GLU A 64 0.26 -2.25 8.54
CA GLU A 64 0.98 -3.27 9.31
C GLU A 64 0.22 -4.61 9.35
N ARG A 65 -1.09 -4.58 9.60
CA ARG A 65 -1.93 -5.78 9.53
C ARG A 65 -1.81 -6.49 8.18
N ARG A 66 -1.84 -5.74 7.07
CA ARG A 66 -1.72 -6.32 5.72
C ARG A 66 -0.32 -6.85 5.43
N ARG A 67 0.73 -6.17 5.93
CA ARG A 67 2.12 -6.65 5.85
C ARG A 67 2.27 -8.02 6.51
N MET A 68 1.72 -8.17 7.71
CA MET A 68 1.75 -9.43 8.45
C MET A 68 1.01 -10.55 7.72
N THR A 69 -0.21 -10.30 7.22
CA THR A 69 -0.94 -11.29 6.42
C THR A 69 -0.18 -11.70 5.16
N PHE A 70 0.46 -10.77 4.45
CA PHE A 70 1.28 -11.10 3.29
C PHE A 70 2.48 -11.97 3.67
N ARG A 71 3.17 -11.63 4.77
CA ARG A 71 4.30 -12.43 5.28
C ARG A 71 3.88 -13.85 5.63
N GLU A 72 2.78 -14.02 6.38
CA GLU A 72 2.23 -15.35 6.71
C GLU A 72 1.94 -16.18 5.46
N ARG A 73 1.42 -15.55 4.39
CA ARG A 73 1.16 -16.22 3.12
C ARG A 73 2.43 -16.56 2.34
N CYS A 74 3.48 -15.74 2.44
CA CYS A 74 4.80 -16.09 1.89
C CYS A 74 5.43 -17.27 2.64
N ASP A 75 5.31 -17.30 3.97
CA ASP A 75 5.79 -18.39 4.81
C ASP A 75 5.04 -19.70 4.46
N GLU A 76 3.73 -19.65 4.27
CA GLU A 76 2.92 -20.80 3.81
C GLU A 76 3.29 -21.26 2.39
N LEU A 77 3.59 -20.31 1.49
CA LEU A 77 3.96 -20.59 0.10
C LEU A 77 5.41 -21.13 -0.02
N GLY A 78 6.27 -20.80 0.94
CA GLY A 78 7.69 -21.19 1.00
C GLY A 78 8.62 -20.34 0.12
N TYR A 79 8.10 -19.30 -0.52
CA TYR A 79 8.87 -18.30 -1.26
C TYR A 79 8.06 -17.01 -1.44
N MET A 80 8.75 -15.92 -1.78
CA MET A 80 8.11 -14.66 -2.11
C MET A 80 7.75 -14.63 -3.61
N PRO A 81 6.47 -14.49 -3.98
CA PRO A 81 6.09 -14.47 -5.39
C PRO A 81 6.59 -13.18 -6.04
N SER A 82 7.47 -13.33 -7.02
CA SER A 82 8.02 -12.24 -7.84
C SER A 82 7.26 -12.24 -9.17
N GLY A 83 6.30 -11.31 -9.37
CA GLY A 83 5.64 -11.28 -10.68
C GLY A 83 4.37 -10.47 -10.87
N ALA A 84 3.64 -10.07 -9.83
CA ALA A 84 2.53 -9.17 -10.07
C ALA A 84 3.08 -7.75 -10.21
N LYS A 85 3.09 -7.22 -11.43
CA LYS A 85 3.14 -5.78 -11.69
C LYS A 85 2.04 -5.15 -10.83
N THR A 86 2.38 -4.72 -9.61
CA THR A 86 1.58 -3.82 -8.81
C THR A 86 1.76 -2.45 -9.45
N SER A 87 1.22 -2.29 -10.65
CA SER A 87 0.95 -0.97 -11.20
C SER A 87 -0.16 -0.38 -10.35
N LEU A 88 0.22 0.07 -9.15
CA LEU A 88 -0.60 0.99 -8.40
C LEU A 88 -0.74 2.24 -9.25
N PRO A 89 -1.92 2.87 -9.29
CA PRO A 89 -1.99 4.22 -9.80
C PRO A 89 -0.99 5.07 -9.02
N LEU A 90 -0.06 5.70 -9.74
CA LEU A 90 0.78 6.76 -9.20
C LEU A 90 -0.17 7.73 -8.50
N HIS A 91 -0.14 7.75 -7.18
CA HIS A 91 -0.80 8.79 -6.44
C HIS A 91 -0.01 10.05 -6.79
N THR A 92 -0.54 10.86 -7.70
CA THR A 92 0.01 12.18 -8.01
C THR A 92 -0.24 13.04 -6.79
N SER A 93 0.55 12.84 -5.73
CA SER A 93 0.80 13.87 -4.74
C SER A 93 1.29 15.11 -5.49
N CYS A 94 0.91 16.28 -4.99
CA CYS A 94 1.19 17.61 -5.53
C CYS A 94 2.25 17.59 -6.65
N GLY A 95 1.81 17.70 -7.92
CA GLY A 95 2.65 17.54 -9.11
C GLY A 95 3.96 18.33 -9.01
N ALA A 96 5.01 17.96 -9.72
CA ALA A 96 5.19 18.51 -11.06
C ALA A 96 4.78 20.00 -11.18
N VAL A 97 5.19 20.86 -10.24
CA VAL A 97 5.22 22.31 -10.47
C VAL A 97 6.42 22.53 -11.39
N PRO A 98 6.26 22.89 -12.68
CA PRO A 98 7.39 23.49 -13.38
C PRO A 98 7.70 24.73 -12.57
N ARG A 99 8.90 24.80 -11.97
CA ARG A 99 9.43 26.02 -11.39
C ARG A 99 9.26 27.11 -12.45
N ARG A 100 8.24 27.95 -12.34
CA ARG A 100 8.18 29.19 -13.11
C ARG A 100 9.38 29.99 -12.61
N ARG A 101 10.49 29.92 -13.36
CA ARG A 101 11.52 30.95 -13.33
C ARG A 101 10.78 32.24 -13.69
N LYS A 102 10.51 33.07 -12.69
CA LYS A 102 10.20 34.48 -12.95
C LYS A 102 11.48 35.10 -13.49
N ASN A 103 11.37 35.61 -14.71
CA ASN A 103 12.31 36.53 -15.31
C ASN A 103 12.32 37.85 -14.53
#